data_AF-A0A662VLR8-F1
#
_entry.id   AF-A0A662VLR8-F1
#
_cell.length_a   1.000
_cell.length_b   1.000
_cell.length_c   1.000
_cell.angle_alpha   90.00
_cell.angle_beta   90.00
_cell.angle_gamma   90.00
#
_symmetry.space_group_name_H-M   'P 1'
#
loop_
_entity.id
_entity.type
_entity.pdbx_description
1 polymer ?
#
loop_
_entity_poly.entity_id
_entity_poly.type
_entity_poly.pdbx_seq_one_letter_code
_entity_poly.pdbx_strand_id
1 'polypeptide(L)'
;MKVCSKEDGIESYLHVGSGLFTITLDKIKVKCDDLTKLISKISKEIARDASSFMRIKNLPTIPGSSVKGNIRSRIELSFIPKDGKIRCCFIRSSPPRREPKKGEHGWRHYRIWKESLQFDRKSCDYMREEKVCLVCNLFGTTGLQGLIFFDDFVGDFETKIIHLPHGEKIEVAPPGSRFIGEVTFANLKPEELGLLLFGMGLRNGRISKPVLFGKYKYRNDLPYNFGVVRYEIEKIELSKSLPELEGSTDEQVRRLVELALKSFDGELLDVDEVKILERL
;
A
#
# COMPACT_ATOMS: atom_id res chain seq x y z
N MET A 1 3.16 10.94 1.05
CA MET A 1 3.82 9.72 0.52
C MET A 1 4.62 10.08 -0.71
N LYS A 2 5.89 9.65 -0.80
CA LYS A 2 6.82 9.93 -1.91
C LYS A 2 7.18 8.63 -2.62
N VAL A 3 7.15 8.63 -3.96
CA VAL A 3 7.71 7.53 -4.77
C VAL A 3 9.23 7.64 -4.74
N CYS A 4 9.95 6.56 -4.42
CA CYS A 4 11.40 6.60 -4.29
C CYS A 4 12.09 7.03 -5.58
N SER A 5 13.15 7.82 -5.41
CA SER A 5 13.96 8.42 -6.47
C SER A 5 15.43 8.02 -6.33
N LYS A 6 16.28 8.46 -7.26
CA LYS A 6 17.73 8.23 -7.17
C LYS A 6 18.33 8.70 -5.84
N GLU A 7 17.82 9.79 -5.27
CA GLU A 7 18.26 10.31 -3.96
C GLU A 7 18.00 9.32 -2.82
N ASP A 8 16.99 8.46 -2.97
CA ASP A 8 16.61 7.44 -2.00
C ASP A 8 17.41 6.13 -2.19
N GLY A 9 18.34 6.09 -3.16
CA GLY A 9 19.11 4.90 -3.55
C GLY A 9 18.37 3.95 -4.51
N ILE A 10 17.10 4.21 -4.80
CA ILE A 10 16.28 3.37 -5.68
C ILE A 10 15.29 4.21 -6.50
N GLU A 11 15.44 4.16 -7.83
CA GLU A 11 14.52 4.79 -8.75
C GLU A 11 13.31 3.87 -8.95
N SER A 12 12.11 4.31 -8.54
CA SER A 12 10.89 3.52 -8.64
C SER A 12 9.73 4.27 -9.30
N TYR A 13 8.89 3.53 -10.00
CA TYR A 13 7.63 4.02 -10.57
C TYR A 13 6.46 3.48 -9.77
N LEU A 14 5.34 4.20 -9.72
CA LEU A 14 4.15 3.73 -9.03
C LEU A 14 2.97 3.63 -9.98
N HIS A 15 2.24 2.51 -9.93
CA HIS A 15 0.94 2.37 -10.56
C HIS A 15 -0.12 2.01 -9.51
N VAL A 16 -1.18 2.82 -9.45
CA VAL A 16 -2.41 2.53 -8.72
C VAL A 16 -3.54 2.61 -9.73
N GLY A 17 -4.08 1.45 -10.11
CA GLY A 17 -5.07 1.36 -11.17
C GLY A 17 -6.44 1.86 -10.73
N SER A 18 -7.13 2.56 -11.62
CA SER A 18 -8.53 2.97 -11.45
C SER A 18 -9.54 1.82 -11.66
N GLY A 19 -9.07 0.69 -12.22
CA GLY A 19 -9.94 -0.37 -12.73
C GLY A 19 -10.51 -0.09 -14.13
N LEU A 20 -10.21 1.07 -14.70
CA LEU A 20 -10.63 1.48 -16.04
C LEU A 20 -9.47 1.41 -17.04
N PHE A 21 -9.78 0.93 -18.24
CA PHE A 21 -8.90 1.11 -19.40
C PHE A 21 -9.25 2.45 -20.05
N THR A 22 -8.25 3.26 -20.35
CA THR A 22 -8.45 4.39 -21.27
C THR A 22 -8.71 3.79 -22.66
N ILE A 23 -9.35 4.51 -23.58
CA ILE A 23 -9.33 4.23 -25.02
C ILE A 23 -9.07 5.56 -25.73
N THR A 24 -7.99 5.65 -26.51
CA THR A 24 -7.57 6.81 -27.29
C THR A 24 -7.81 6.48 -28.76
N LEU A 25 -8.82 7.12 -29.36
CA LEU A 25 -9.09 7.00 -30.78
C LEU A 25 -8.44 8.17 -31.50
N ASP A 26 -7.25 7.97 -32.06
CA ASP A 26 -6.66 8.96 -32.95
C ASP A 26 -7.44 8.98 -34.28
N LYS A 27 -7.79 10.19 -34.74
CA LYS A 27 -8.65 10.51 -35.90
C LYS A 27 -8.74 9.39 -36.94
N ILE A 28 -9.82 8.61 -36.90
CA ILE A 28 -10.08 7.58 -37.90
C ILE A 28 -10.80 8.22 -39.09
N LYS A 29 -10.11 8.46 -40.21
CA LYS A 29 -10.77 8.74 -41.51
C LYS A 29 -10.98 7.43 -42.24
N VAL A 30 -12.24 7.04 -42.46
CA VAL A 30 -12.60 5.79 -43.15
C VAL A 30 -13.59 6.07 -44.28
N LYS A 31 -13.28 5.58 -45.48
CA LYS A 31 -14.28 5.20 -46.48
C LYS A 31 -14.35 3.67 -46.48
N CYS A 32 -15.53 3.09 -46.31
CA CYS A 32 -15.70 1.64 -46.29
C CYS A 32 -17.12 1.23 -46.70
N ASP A 33 -17.20 0.21 -47.56
CA ASP A 33 -18.45 -0.35 -48.08
C ASP A 33 -18.95 -1.56 -47.25
N ASP A 34 -18.15 -2.02 -46.26
CA ASP A 34 -18.41 -3.23 -45.46
C ASP A 34 -18.16 -2.98 -43.96
N LEU A 35 -19.26 -2.93 -43.21
CA LEU A 35 -19.30 -2.64 -41.77
C LEU A 35 -18.47 -3.63 -40.94
N THR A 36 -18.35 -4.88 -41.37
CA THR A 36 -17.67 -5.96 -40.62
C THR A 36 -16.16 -5.77 -40.66
N LYS A 37 -15.61 -5.34 -41.80
CA LYS A 37 -14.19 -5.00 -41.94
C LYS A 37 -13.84 -3.73 -41.19
N LEU A 38 -14.75 -2.77 -41.12
CA LEU A 38 -14.58 -1.56 -40.31
C LEU A 38 -14.51 -1.88 -38.81
N ILE A 39 -15.44 -2.70 -38.29
CA ILE A 39 -15.43 -3.12 -36.88
C ILE A 39 -14.17 -3.91 -36.55
N SER A 40 -13.71 -4.80 -37.43
CA SER A 40 -12.45 -5.54 -37.28
C SER A 40 -11.24 -4.60 -37.25
N LYS A 41 -11.23 -3.56 -38.09
CA LYS A 41 -10.15 -2.57 -38.16
C LYS A 41 -10.14 -1.65 -36.94
N ILE A 42 -11.32 -1.17 -36.51
CA ILE A 42 -11.47 -0.40 -35.26
C ILE A 42 -11.07 -1.27 -34.06
N SER A 43 -11.46 -2.55 -34.01
CA SER A 43 -11.06 -3.48 -32.94
C SER A 43 -9.54 -3.73 -32.88
N LYS A 44 -8.86 -3.71 -34.03
CA LYS A 44 -7.39 -3.80 -34.11
C LYS A 44 -6.66 -2.48 -33.80
N GLU A 45 -7.26 -1.34 -34.16
CA GLU A 45 -6.72 0.02 -33.94
C GLU A 45 -7.10 0.60 -32.57
N ILE A 46 -8.10 0.03 -31.89
CA ILE A 46 -8.27 0.15 -30.43
C ILE A 46 -7.05 -0.56 -29.84
N ALA A 47 -5.95 0.18 -29.78
CA ALA A 47 -4.83 -0.18 -28.93
C ALA A 47 -5.42 -0.45 -27.55
N ARG A 48 -4.94 -1.48 -26.85
CA ARG A 48 -5.17 -1.57 -25.41
C ARG A 48 -4.48 -0.37 -24.79
N ASP A 49 -5.24 0.70 -24.68
CA ASP A 49 -4.85 1.97 -24.15
C ASP A 49 -4.55 1.79 -22.68
N ALA A 50 -3.54 2.55 -22.24
CA ALA A 50 -2.83 2.26 -21.02
C ALA A 50 -3.78 2.07 -19.84
N SER A 51 -3.48 1.08 -18.99
CA SER A 51 -4.14 0.95 -17.69
C SER A 51 -4.00 2.28 -16.97
N SER A 52 -5.13 2.97 -16.79
CA SER A 52 -5.14 4.35 -16.30
C SER A 52 -4.74 4.40 -14.82
N PHE A 53 -4.03 5.46 -14.47
CA PHE A 53 -3.75 5.79 -13.09
C PHE A 53 -5.01 6.40 -12.46
N MET A 54 -5.27 6.10 -11.19
CA MET A 54 -6.42 6.66 -10.49
C MET A 54 -6.35 8.19 -10.42
N ARG A 55 -7.45 8.87 -10.74
CA ARG A 55 -7.54 10.33 -10.74
C ARG A 55 -8.79 10.84 -10.04
N ILE A 56 -8.67 11.93 -9.30
CA ILE A 56 -9.79 12.70 -8.77
C ILE A 56 -9.63 14.14 -9.25
N LYS A 57 -10.68 14.71 -9.84
CA LYS A 57 -10.64 16.05 -10.47
C LYS A 57 -9.43 16.22 -11.42
N ASN A 58 -9.15 15.18 -12.22
CA ASN A 58 -8.01 15.07 -13.13
C ASN A 58 -6.61 15.03 -12.50
N LEU A 59 -6.45 15.08 -11.18
CA LEU A 59 -5.15 14.95 -10.52
C LEU A 59 -4.83 13.48 -10.20
N PRO A 60 -3.60 13.01 -10.40
CA PRO A 60 -3.17 11.68 -9.94
C PRO A 60 -3.47 11.51 -8.45
N THR A 61 -4.20 10.45 -8.11
CA THR A 61 -4.72 10.27 -6.75
C THR A 61 -4.56 8.82 -6.32
N ILE A 62 -4.24 8.62 -5.06
CA ILE A 62 -4.19 7.32 -4.42
C ILE A 62 -5.33 7.26 -3.43
N PRO A 63 -6.30 6.34 -3.60
CA PRO A 63 -7.42 6.25 -2.69
C PRO A 63 -6.96 6.03 -1.25
N GLY A 64 -7.57 6.72 -0.28
CA GLY A 64 -7.28 6.55 1.14
C GLY A 64 -7.45 5.08 1.59
N SER A 65 -8.41 4.37 0.98
CA SER A 65 -8.61 2.93 1.16
C SER A 65 -7.41 2.07 0.73
N SER A 66 -6.66 2.49 -0.30
CA SER A 66 -5.45 1.79 -0.75
C SER A 66 -4.29 2.01 0.22
N VAL A 67 -4.12 3.24 0.71
CA VAL A 67 -3.13 3.57 1.75
C VAL A 67 -3.44 2.81 3.04
N LYS A 68 -4.70 2.87 3.48
CA LYS A 68 -5.22 2.11 4.61
C LYS A 68 -4.97 0.62 4.47
N GLY A 69 -5.29 0.04 3.31
CA GLY A 69 -5.09 -1.38 3.03
C GLY A 69 -3.62 -1.78 3.10
N ASN A 70 -2.73 -0.97 2.55
CA ASN A 70 -1.29 -1.23 2.61
C ASN A 70 -0.76 -1.24 4.06
N ILE A 71 -1.07 -0.20 4.83
CA ILE A 71 -0.60 -0.06 6.21
C ILE A 71 -1.21 -1.15 7.09
N ARG A 72 -2.53 -1.38 6.97
CA ARG A 72 -3.23 -2.45 7.69
C ARG A 72 -2.60 -3.80 7.41
N SER A 73 -2.42 -4.19 6.15
CA SER A 73 -1.85 -5.49 5.80
C SER A 73 -0.42 -5.64 6.31
N ARG A 74 0.40 -4.58 6.30
CA ARG A 74 1.74 -4.62 6.89
C ARG A 74 1.69 -4.86 8.39
N ILE A 75 0.78 -4.20 9.12
CA ILE A 75 0.60 -4.44 10.56
C ILE A 75 0.11 -5.87 10.83
N GLU A 76 -0.89 -6.35 10.09
CA GLU A 76 -1.37 -7.74 10.20
C GLU A 76 -0.23 -8.74 9.97
N LEU A 77 0.60 -8.50 8.95
CA LEU A 77 1.74 -9.36 8.63
C LEU A 77 2.93 -9.19 9.59
N SER A 78 3.07 -8.06 10.27
CA SER A 78 4.08 -7.88 11.30
C SER A 78 3.74 -8.61 12.60
N PHE A 79 2.46 -8.76 12.96
CA PHE A 79 2.11 -9.48 14.18
C PHE A 79 2.43 -10.98 14.08
N ILE A 80 3.04 -11.52 15.13
CA ILE A 80 3.26 -12.95 15.36
C ILE A 80 2.66 -13.40 16.69
N PRO A 81 2.37 -14.70 16.88
CA PRO A 81 1.89 -15.19 18.15
C PRO A 81 2.94 -15.07 19.26
N LYS A 82 2.54 -14.61 20.43
CA LYS A 82 3.32 -14.65 21.67
C LYS A 82 2.45 -15.20 22.79
N ASP A 83 2.97 -16.13 23.59
CA ASP A 83 2.24 -16.76 24.70
C ASP A 83 0.87 -17.34 24.30
N GLY A 84 0.81 -17.93 23.10
CA GLY A 84 -0.41 -18.52 22.54
C GLY A 84 -1.48 -17.52 22.10
N LYS A 85 -1.19 -16.22 22.07
CA LYS A 85 -2.11 -15.16 21.65
C LYS A 85 -1.58 -14.41 20.44
N ILE A 86 -2.49 -13.96 19.59
CA ILE A 86 -2.19 -13.06 18.48
C ILE A 86 -3.20 -11.92 18.44
N ARG A 87 -2.71 -10.69 18.28
CA ARG A 87 -3.53 -9.46 18.39
C ARG A 87 -4.21 -9.05 17.09
N CYS A 88 -4.08 -9.82 16.03
CA CYS A 88 -4.72 -9.54 14.76
C CYS A 88 -5.26 -10.80 14.08
N CYS A 89 -6.34 -10.65 13.34
CA CYS A 89 -6.75 -11.62 12.33
C CYS A 89 -6.15 -11.28 10.95
N PHE A 90 -6.37 -12.16 9.97
CA PHE A 90 -6.31 -11.77 8.56
C PHE A 90 -7.73 -11.61 8.03
N ILE A 91 -8.09 -10.41 7.56
CA ILE A 91 -9.43 -10.17 6.98
C ILE A 91 -9.68 -11.01 5.72
N ARG A 92 -8.59 -11.36 5.02
CA ARG A 92 -8.58 -12.20 3.83
C ARG A 92 -7.29 -13.04 3.78
N SER A 93 -7.21 -14.11 4.55
CA SER A 93 -6.31 -15.20 4.19
C SER A 93 -6.72 -16.51 4.89
N SER A 94 -6.45 -17.61 4.21
CA SER A 94 -6.16 -18.90 4.83
C SER A 94 -4.68 -19.18 4.61
N PRO A 95 -4.00 -19.89 5.52
CA PRO A 95 -2.61 -20.28 5.31
C PRO A 95 -2.51 -21.05 3.99
N PRO A 96 -1.49 -20.76 3.15
CA PRO A 96 -1.34 -21.44 1.88
C PRO A 96 -1.12 -22.93 2.12
N ARG A 97 -1.87 -23.79 1.42
CA ARG A 97 -1.78 -25.26 1.54
C ARG A 97 -0.37 -25.79 1.29
N ARG A 98 0.43 -25.07 0.49
CA ARG A 98 1.85 -25.31 0.26
C ARG A 98 2.58 -24.01 0.00
N GLU A 99 3.86 -23.99 0.32
CA GLU A 99 4.78 -22.92 -0.08
C GLU A 99 4.81 -22.77 -1.62
N PRO A 100 4.60 -21.55 -2.16
CA PRO A 100 4.68 -21.32 -3.61
C PRO A 100 6.11 -21.47 -4.13
N LYS A 101 6.24 -22.09 -5.31
CA LYS A 101 7.51 -22.22 -6.03
C LYS A 101 7.91 -20.89 -6.67
N LYS A 102 9.21 -20.67 -6.90
CA LYS A 102 9.70 -19.48 -7.60
C LYS A 102 9.02 -19.36 -8.97
N GLY A 103 8.42 -18.20 -9.24
CA GLY A 103 7.63 -17.93 -10.44
C GLY A 103 6.11 -18.06 -10.26
N GLU A 104 5.61 -18.80 -9.27
CA GLU A 104 4.17 -18.93 -9.01
C GLU A 104 3.56 -17.64 -8.42
N HIS A 105 2.29 -17.36 -8.69
CA HIS A 105 1.64 -16.16 -8.17
C HIS A 105 1.80 -16.06 -6.63
N GLY A 106 2.25 -14.89 -6.15
CA GLY A 106 2.42 -14.62 -4.72
C GLY A 106 3.72 -15.16 -4.09
N TRP A 107 4.62 -15.81 -4.85
CA TRP A 107 5.82 -16.43 -4.27
C TRP A 107 6.73 -15.45 -3.52
N ARG A 108 6.96 -14.24 -4.05
CA ARG A 108 7.79 -13.21 -3.39
C ARG A 108 7.13 -12.67 -2.12
N HIS A 109 5.82 -12.42 -2.18
CA HIS A 109 5.05 -12.01 -1.00
C HIS A 109 5.17 -13.06 0.11
N TYR A 110 5.00 -14.34 -0.23
CA TYR A 110 5.16 -15.44 0.71
C TYR A 110 6.58 -15.47 1.30
N ARG A 111 7.63 -15.29 0.48
CA ARG A 111 9.03 -15.30 0.96
C ARG A 111 9.31 -14.16 1.93
N ILE A 112 8.82 -12.96 1.65
CA ILE A 112 9.02 -11.78 2.49
C ILE A 112 8.33 -11.95 3.84
N TRP A 113 7.12 -12.50 3.85
CA TRP A 113 6.28 -12.61 5.05
C TRP A 113 6.18 -14.04 5.61
N LYS A 114 7.15 -14.91 5.27
CA LYS A 114 7.08 -16.35 5.52
C LYS A 114 6.75 -16.68 6.97
N GLU A 115 7.44 -16.02 7.90
CA GLU A 115 7.28 -16.25 9.34
C GLU A 115 5.83 -15.99 9.80
N SER A 116 5.25 -14.85 9.41
CA SER A 116 3.90 -14.47 9.79
C SER A 116 2.81 -15.33 9.15
N LEU A 117 3.05 -15.82 7.93
CA LEU A 117 2.11 -16.62 7.14
C LEU A 117 2.07 -18.10 7.56
N GLN A 118 2.91 -18.54 8.50
CA GLN A 118 2.90 -19.91 9.03
C GLN A 118 1.78 -20.17 10.04
N PHE A 119 1.12 -19.13 10.53
CA PHE A 119 0.10 -19.24 11.57
C PHE A 119 -1.29 -19.03 10.99
N ASP A 120 -2.23 -19.91 11.35
CA ASP A 120 -3.63 -19.73 11.01
C ASP A 120 -4.27 -18.65 11.89
N ARG A 121 -5.11 -17.79 11.28
CA ARG A 121 -5.77 -16.68 11.96
C ARG A 121 -7.16 -16.52 11.39
N LYS A 122 -8.18 -16.86 12.18
CA LYS A 122 -9.57 -16.67 11.78
C LYS A 122 -9.90 -15.18 11.69
N SER A 123 -10.55 -14.76 10.61
CA SER A 123 -11.08 -13.40 10.49
C SER A 123 -12.06 -13.12 11.61
N CYS A 124 -11.98 -11.94 12.23
CA CYS A 124 -13.01 -11.49 13.17
C CYS A 124 -14.34 -11.32 12.45
N ASP A 125 -15.43 -11.68 13.13
CA ASP A 125 -16.81 -11.43 12.72
C ASP A 125 -17.53 -10.64 13.81
N TYR A 126 -17.50 -9.31 13.70
CA TYR A 126 -18.10 -8.43 14.70
C TYR A 126 -19.61 -8.64 14.82
N MET A 127 -20.29 -8.98 13.72
CA MET A 127 -21.73 -9.20 13.70
C MET A 127 -22.16 -10.43 14.51
N ARG A 128 -21.22 -11.34 14.83
CA ARG A 128 -21.47 -12.54 15.61
C ARG A 128 -20.86 -12.48 17.01
N GLU A 129 -19.64 -11.97 17.13
CA GLU A 129 -18.86 -12.03 18.36
C GLU A 129 -18.89 -10.74 19.19
N GLU A 130 -19.35 -9.62 18.59
CA GLU A 130 -19.34 -8.26 19.17
C GLU A 130 -17.96 -7.79 19.71
N LYS A 131 -16.91 -8.55 19.39
CA LYS A 131 -15.52 -8.30 19.76
C LYS A 131 -14.65 -8.52 18.56
N VAL A 132 -13.59 -7.72 18.44
CA VAL A 132 -12.63 -7.83 17.34
C VAL A 132 -11.21 -7.73 17.88
N CYS A 133 -10.25 -8.18 17.07
CA CYS A 133 -8.84 -8.00 17.36
C CYS A 133 -8.43 -6.51 17.30
N LEU A 134 -7.24 -6.20 17.83
CA LEU A 134 -6.68 -4.85 17.87
C LEU A 134 -6.72 -4.16 16.50
N VAL A 135 -6.23 -4.85 15.46
CA VAL A 135 -6.14 -4.28 14.11
C VAL A 135 -7.52 -3.99 13.52
N CYS A 136 -8.50 -4.87 13.73
CA CYS A 136 -9.89 -4.62 13.31
C CYS A 136 -10.54 -3.47 14.09
N ASN A 137 -10.16 -3.23 15.34
CA ASN A 137 -10.63 -2.05 16.09
C ASN A 137 -10.06 -0.76 15.48
N LEU A 138 -8.76 -0.75 15.17
CA LEU A 138 -8.09 0.42 14.60
C LEU A 138 -8.56 0.74 13.17
N PHE A 139 -8.63 -0.27 12.30
CA PHE A 139 -8.91 -0.09 10.87
C PHE A 139 -10.34 -0.43 10.47
N GLY A 140 -11.15 -0.97 11.38
CA GLY A 140 -12.52 -1.42 11.10
C GLY A 140 -12.57 -2.81 10.47
N THR A 141 -13.77 -3.38 10.45
CA THR A 141 -14.09 -4.64 9.77
C THR A 141 -15.56 -4.59 9.35
N THR A 142 -16.07 -5.65 8.72
CA THR A 142 -17.50 -5.75 8.39
C THR A 142 -18.36 -5.54 9.65
N GLY A 143 -19.25 -4.55 9.61
CA GLY A 143 -20.13 -4.22 10.74
C GLY A 143 -19.51 -3.31 11.81
N LEU A 144 -18.22 -2.97 11.72
CA LEU A 144 -17.53 -2.12 12.70
C LEU A 144 -16.72 -1.02 12.04
N GLN A 145 -17.03 0.22 12.37
CA GLN A 145 -16.23 1.38 11.96
C GLN A 145 -14.90 1.40 12.71
N GLY A 146 -13.80 1.62 11.97
CA GLY A 146 -12.48 1.76 12.56
C GLY A 146 -12.25 3.13 13.19
N LEU A 147 -11.22 3.22 14.02
CA LEU A 147 -10.80 4.48 14.66
C LEU A 147 -9.88 5.34 13.78
N ILE A 148 -9.39 4.81 12.65
CA ILE A 148 -8.46 5.49 11.73
C ILE A 148 -9.12 5.69 10.36
N PHE A 149 -9.07 6.94 9.90
CA PHE A 149 -9.61 7.41 8.63
C PHE A 149 -8.48 7.94 7.75
N PHE A 150 -8.54 7.60 6.47
CA PHE A 150 -7.56 7.99 5.48
C PHE A 150 -8.29 8.75 4.39
N ASP A 151 -7.90 10.01 4.20
CA ASP A 151 -8.31 10.76 3.03
C ASP A 151 -7.55 10.29 1.80
N ASP A 152 -8.01 10.73 0.64
CA ASP A 152 -7.32 10.46 -0.62
C ASP A 152 -6.00 11.25 -0.69
N PHE A 153 -4.96 10.59 -1.18
CA PHE A 153 -3.63 11.15 -1.31
C PHE A 153 -3.48 11.69 -2.73
N VAL A 154 -3.44 13.01 -2.88
CA VAL A 154 -3.45 13.71 -4.17
C VAL A 154 -2.05 14.16 -4.54
N GLY A 155 -1.67 13.93 -5.79
CA GLY A 155 -0.41 14.37 -6.38
C GLY A 155 -0.63 15.46 -7.41
N ASP A 156 0.30 16.41 -7.47
CA ASP A 156 0.37 17.45 -8.50
C ASP A 156 1.62 17.24 -9.35
N PHE A 157 1.51 16.36 -10.34
CA PHE A 157 2.58 16.01 -11.26
C PHE A 157 2.02 15.36 -12.53
N GLU A 158 2.84 15.31 -13.57
CA GLU A 158 2.51 14.60 -14.80
C GLU A 158 2.85 13.11 -14.68
N THR A 159 1.90 12.26 -15.08
CA THR A 159 2.10 10.82 -15.19
C THR A 159 2.87 10.49 -16.47
N LYS A 160 3.47 9.29 -16.50
CA LYS A 160 4.14 8.74 -17.67
C LYS A 160 3.47 7.47 -18.13
N ILE A 161 3.55 7.17 -19.42
CA ILE A 161 3.15 5.86 -19.95
C ILE A 161 4.40 4.98 -20.08
N ILE A 162 4.37 3.81 -19.45
CA ILE A 162 5.41 2.80 -19.57
C ILE A 162 4.87 1.59 -20.34
N HIS A 163 5.71 1.05 -21.24
CA HIS A 163 5.47 -0.18 -21.96
C HIS A 163 6.12 -1.35 -21.22
N LEU A 164 5.32 -2.34 -20.85
CA LEU A 164 5.78 -3.57 -20.21
C LEU A 164 6.14 -4.63 -21.28
N PRO A 165 7.02 -5.60 -20.98
CA PRO A 165 7.52 -6.60 -21.95
C PRO A 165 6.46 -7.47 -22.64
N HIS A 166 5.22 -7.50 -22.15
CA HIS A 166 4.12 -8.27 -22.72
C HIS A 166 3.10 -7.41 -23.49
N GLY A 167 3.49 -6.20 -23.90
CA GLY A 167 2.64 -5.29 -24.66
C GLY A 167 1.58 -4.54 -23.83
N GLU A 168 1.57 -4.72 -22.51
CA GLU A 168 0.76 -3.90 -21.59
C GLU A 168 1.36 -2.48 -21.53
N LYS A 169 0.51 -1.46 -21.70
CA LYS A 169 0.86 -0.07 -21.41
C LYS A 169 0.23 0.30 -20.06
N ILE A 170 0.99 0.96 -19.20
CA ILE A 170 0.49 1.41 -17.90
C ILE A 170 0.84 2.87 -17.68
N GLU A 171 -0.09 3.62 -17.13
CA GLU A 171 0.14 4.98 -16.68
C GLU A 171 0.73 4.96 -15.26
N VAL A 172 1.81 5.69 -15.02
CA VAL A 172 2.57 5.62 -13.77
C VAL A 172 2.91 7.00 -13.23
N ALA A 173 3.02 7.09 -11.92
CA ALA A 173 3.70 8.20 -11.27
C ALA A 173 5.23 7.98 -11.37
N PRO A 174 5.99 8.95 -11.89
CA PRO A 174 7.45 8.83 -12.00
C PRO A 174 8.16 8.87 -10.63
N PRO A 175 9.44 8.48 -10.58
CA PRO A 175 10.28 8.60 -9.40
C PRO A 175 10.27 10.03 -8.84
N GLY A 176 10.23 10.16 -7.51
CA GLY A 176 10.19 11.46 -6.82
C GLY A 176 8.80 12.08 -6.70
N SER A 177 7.78 11.53 -7.38
CA SER A 177 6.39 12.01 -7.26
C SER A 177 5.91 12.00 -5.81
N ARG A 178 5.24 13.07 -5.40
CA ARG A 178 4.69 13.24 -4.04
C ARG A 178 3.17 13.27 -4.09
N PHE A 179 2.57 12.55 -3.16
CA PHE A 179 1.14 12.58 -2.88
C PHE A 179 0.90 13.05 -1.45
N ILE A 180 0.02 14.03 -1.29
CA ILE A 180 -0.32 14.67 -0.02
C ILE A 180 -1.73 14.25 0.36
N GLY A 181 -1.92 13.87 1.62
CA GLY A 181 -3.20 13.44 2.17
C GLY A 181 -3.16 13.47 3.68
N GLU A 182 -4.33 13.36 4.30
CA GLU A 182 -4.50 13.41 5.74
C GLU A 182 -4.93 12.05 6.31
N VAL A 183 -4.46 11.75 7.52
CA VAL A 183 -4.89 10.59 8.29
C VAL A 183 -5.42 11.08 9.62
N THR A 184 -6.73 10.95 9.81
CA THR A 184 -7.39 11.35 11.05
C THR A 184 -7.70 10.13 11.90
N PHE A 185 -7.76 10.32 13.22
CA PHE A 185 -8.03 9.23 14.14
C PHE A 185 -8.82 9.70 15.36
N ALA A 186 -9.52 8.76 15.99
CA ALA A 186 -10.34 9.02 17.17
C ALA A 186 -9.82 8.22 18.38
N ASN A 187 -9.41 8.93 19.44
CA ASN A 187 -9.10 8.36 20.76
C ASN A 187 -8.11 7.18 20.74
N LEU A 188 -7.10 7.21 19.88
CA LEU A 188 -6.04 6.21 19.90
C LEU A 188 -5.15 6.39 21.12
N LYS A 189 -4.75 5.27 21.73
CA LYS A 189 -3.66 5.30 22.71
C LYS A 189 -2.33 5.63 22.02
N PRO A 190 -1.34 6.22 22.74
CA PRO A 190 -0.04 6.53 22.17
C PRO A 190 0.64 5.33 21.49
N GLU A 191 0.57 4.14 22.08
CA GLU A 191 1.13 2.92 21.50
C GLU A 191 0.38 2.43 20.24
N GLU A 192 -0.92 2.73 20.11
CA GLU A 192 -1.72 2.39 18.93
C GLU A 192 -1.43 3.36 17.78
N LEU A 193 -1.24 4.64 18.09
CA LEU A 193 -0.74 5.62 17.12
C LEU A 193 0.70 5.28 16.68
N GLY A 194 1.54 4.87 17.62
CA GLY A 194 2.87 4.33 17.32
C GLY A 194 2.84 3.10 16.41
N LEU A 195 1.86 2.20 16.60
CA LEU A 195 1.66 1.03 15.74
C LEU A 195 1.25 1.44 14.32
N LEU A 196 0.41 2.47 14.17
CA LEU A 196 0.08 3.05 12.86
C LEU A 196 1.34 3.57 12.15
N LEU A 197 2.17 4.35 12.85
CA LEU A 197 3.43 4.88 12.32
C LEU A 197 4.42 3.75 11.98
N PHE A 198 4.52 2.73 12.84
CA PHE A 198 5.31 1.54 12.59
C PHE A 198 4.85 0.82 11.31
N GLY A 199 3.52 0.71 11.10
CA GLY A 199 2.89 0.16 9.91
C GLY A 199 3.21 0.95 8.64
N MET A 200 3.36 2.28 8.73
CA MET A 200 3.88 3.13 7.65
C MET A 200 5.38 2.92 7.39
N GLY A 201 6.09 2.15 8.23
CA GLY A 201 7.53 1.94 8.11
C GLY A 201 8.39 3.01 8.81
N LEU A 202 7.80 3.86 9.65
CA LEU A 202 8.52 4.85 10.45
C LEU A 202 9.19 4.17 11.64
N ARG A 203 10.39 4.65 12.02
CA ARG A 203 11.16 4.12 13.16
C ARG A 203 11.71 5.23 14.03
N ASN A 204 12.65 5.99 13.49
CA ASN A 204 13.47 6.94 14.27
C ASN A 204 13.19 8.41 13.94
N GLY A 205 12.26 8.69 13.03
CA GLY A 205 11.98 10.04 12.55
C GLY A 205 10.82 10.05 11.57
N ARG A 206 10.53 11.22 11.03
CA ARG A 206 9.32 11.48 10.23
C ARG A 206 9.32 10.88 8.84
N ILE A 207 10.46 10.38 8.36
CA ILE A 207 10.61 9.71 7.06
C ILE A 207 10.74 8.21 7.28
N SER A 208 9.89 7.43 6.60
CA SER A 208 9.89 5.98 6.72
C SER A 208 11.10 5.35 6.02
N LYS A 209 11.40 4.09 6.38
CA LYS A 209 12.17 3.22 5.48
C LYS A 209 11.40 3.01 4.16
N PRO A 210 12.06 2.60 3.06
CA PRO A 210 11.36 2.22 1.84
C PRO A 210 10.36 1.09 2.09
N VAL A 211 9.19 1.19 1.47
CA VAL A 211 8.08 0.24 1.62
C VAL A 211 7.45 -0.11 0.28
N LEU A 212 6.85 -1.29 0.18
CA LEU A 212 6.21 -1.76 -1.05
C LEU A 212 4.74 -1.33 -1.11
N PHE A 213 4.33 -0.68 -2.20
CA PHE A 213 2.99 -0.12 -2.43
C PHE A 213 2.55 -0.24 -3.91
N GLY A 214 1.25 -0.36 -4.17
CA GLY A 214 0.71 -0.37 -5.54
C GLY A 214 0.83 -1.69 -6.32
N LYS A 215 0.46 -1.64 -7.60
CA LYS A 215 0.54 -2.76 -8.55
C LYS A 215 2.00 -2.95 -8.97
N TYR A 216 2.40 -4.18 -9.27
CA TYR A 216 3.75 -4.57 -9.67
C TYR A 216 4.87 -4.44 -8.63
N LYS A 217 4.58 -4.02 -7.39
CA LYS A 217 5.57 -3.88 -6.29
C LYS A 217 6.45 -5.10 -5.99
N TYR A 218 6.06 -6.30 -6.43
CA TYR A 218 6.84 -7.53 -6.29
C TYR A 218 7.49 -7.98 -7.60
N ARG A 219 7.53 -7.17 -8.66
CA ARG A 219 8.10 -7.55 -9.96
C ARG A 219 9.51 -6.97 -10.07
N ASN A 220 10.52 -7.83 -9.97
CA ASN A 220 11.92 -7.50 -10.24
C ASN A 220 12.43 -8.05 -11.59
N ASP A 221 11.54 -8.73 -12.33
CA ASP A 221 11.75 -9.23 -13.68
C ASP A 221 11.39 -8.19 -14.77
N LEU A 222 10.95 -7.00 -14.37
CA LEU A 222 10.65 -5.88 -15.25
C LEU A 222 11.87 -4.96 -15.37
N PRO A 223 12.01 -4.21 -16.48
CA PRO A 223 13.12 -3.28 -16.68
C PRO A 223 13.10 -2.06 -15.74
N TYR A 224 12.04 -1.89 -14.95
CA TYR A 224 11.86 -0.79 -14.00
C TYR A 224 11.49 -1.35 -12.63
N ASN A 225 11.94 -0.68 -11.56
CA ASN A 225 11.45 -0.96 -10.22
C ASN A 225 10.09 -0.33 -10.02
N PHE A 226 9.16 -1.09 -9.44
CA PHE A 226 7.82 -0.59 -9.17
C PHE A 226 7.50 -0.59 -7.68
N GLY A 227 6.70 0.39 -7.29
CA GLY A 227 6.01 0.38 -6.02
C GLY A 227 6.88 0.57 -4.79
N VAL A 228 8.09 1.11 -4.92
CA VAL A 228 8.92 1.46 -3.77
C VAL A 228 8.64 2.91 -3.38
N VAL A 229 8.10 3.12 -2.19
CA VAL A 229 7.68 4.44 -1.70
C VAL A 229 8.21 4.69 -0.28
N ARG A 230 8.14 5.95 0.17
CA ARG A 230 8.33 6.35 1.56
C ARG A 230 7.11 7.14 2.05
N TYR A 231 6.73 6.92 3.30
CA TYR A 231 5.85 7.81 4.02
C TYR A 231 6.69 8.91 4.69
N GLU A 232 6.14 10.12 4.70
CA GLU A 232 6.74 11.28 5.33
C GLU A 232 5.64 11.97 6.12
N ILE A 233 5.88 12.21 7.41
CA ILE A 233 4.96 12.92 8.30
C ILE A 233 5.38 14.39 8.35
N GLU A 234 4.49 15.27 7.89
CA GLU A 234 4.74 16.71 7.95
C GLU A 234 4.49 17.25 9.35
N LYS A 235 3.39 16.83 9.98
CA LYS A 235 3.01 17.21 11.34
C LYS A 235 2.04 16.18 11.95
N ILE A 236 1.96 16.19 13.28
CA ILE A 236 0.94 15.46 14.05
C ILE A 236 0.21 16.50 14.88
N GLU A 237 -1.11 16.59 14.70
CA GLU A 237 -1.96 17.53 15.42
C GLU A 237 -2.95 16.79 16.31
N LEU A 238 -3.08 17.24 17.55
CA LEU A 238 -3.96 16.65 18.53
C LEU A 238 -4.94 17.68 19.07
N SER A 239 -6.18 17.25 19.30
CA SER A 239 -7.19 18.08 19.95
C SER A 239 -6.90 18.34 21.43
N LYS A 240 -6.03 17.53 22.05
CA LYS A 240 -5.56 17.68 23.44
C LYS A 240 -4.05 17.49 23.50
N SER A 241 -3.39 18.28 24.34
CA SER A 241 -1.96 18.12 24.57
C SER A 241 -1.67 16.76 25.21
N LEU A 242 -0.67 16.06 24.68
CA LEU A 242 -0.13 14.82 25.22
C LEU A 242 1.38 15.02 25.45
N PRO A 243 1.90 14.86 26.68
CA PRO A 243 3.32 15.04 26.98
C PRO A 243 4.25 14.18 26.11
N GLU A 244 3.80 12.98 25.72
CA GLU A 244 4.53 12.07 24.84
C GLU A 244 4.81 12.68 23.45
N LEU A 245 4.04 13.70 23.07
CA LEU A 245 4.05 14.37 21.78
C LEU A 245 4.54 15.81 21.83
N GLU A 246 5.24 16.21 22.91
CA GLU A 246 6.02 17.45 22.91
C GLU A 246 7.33 17.28 22.12
N GLY A 247 7.72 18.32 21.37
CA GLY A 247 8.97 18.37 20.62
C GLY A 247 8.78 18.42 19.10
N SER A 248 9.86 18.15 18.37
CA SER A 248 9.84 18.10 16.91
C SER A 248 9.06 16.87 16.39
N THR A 249 8.58 16.93 15.14
CA THR A 249 7.88 15.79 14.51
C THR A 249 8.73 14.52 14.47
N ASP A 250 10.04 14.66 14.29
CA ASP A 250 10.97 13.53 14.35
C ASP A 250 10.99 12.88 15.74
N GLU A 251 11.04 13.67 16.82
CA GLU A 251 10.99 13.18 18.20
C GLU A 251 9.63 12.56 18.55
N GLN A 252 8.54 13.19 18.12
CA GLN A 252 7.18 12.69 18.29
C GLN A 252 7.03 11.29 17.67
N VAL A 253 7.42 11.14 16.40
CA VAL A 253 7.34 9.85 15.68
C VAL A 253 8.20 8.80 16.37
N ARG A 254 9.46 9.14 16.72
CA ARG A 254 10.36 8.20 17.40
C ARG A 254 9.77 7.70 18.71
N ARG A 255 9.30 8.60 19.59
CA ARG A 255 8.73 8.24 20.90
C ARG A 255 7.48 7.35 20.76
N LEU A 256 6.58 7.70 19.85
CA LEU A 256 5.38 6.89 19.61
C LEU A 256 5.74 5.48 19.13
N VAL A 257 6.66 5.35 18.18
CA VAL A 257 7.08 4.04 17.67
C VAL A 257 7.80 3.23 18.76
N GLU A 258 8.64 3.85 19.59
CA GLU A 258 9.25 3.22 20.77
C GLU A 258 8.19 2.69 21.76
N LEU A 259 7.13 3.46 22.01
CA LEU A 259 6.01 3.04 22.87
C LEU A 259 5.26 1.84 22.28
N ALA A 260 5.06 1.80 20.96
CA ALA A 260 4.45 0.66 20.29
C ALA A 260 5.35 -0.59 20.39
N LEU A 261 6.65 -0.46 20.07
CA LEU A 261 7.60 -1.57 20.16
C LEU A 261 7.71 -2.12 21.58
N LYS A 262 7.66 -1.26 22.59
CA LYS A 262 7.64 -1.68 24.00
C LYS A 262 6.32 -2.37 24.39
N SER A 263 5.19 -1.84 23.96
CA SER A 263 3.85 -2.38 24.28
C SER A 263 3.57 -3.72 23.59
N PHE A 264 4.15 -3.92 22.41
CA PHE A 264 4.00 -5.14 21.60
C PHE A 264 5.32 -5.91 21.47
N ASP A 265 6.17 -5.83 22.50
CA ASP A 265 7.48 -6.47 22.53
C ASP A 265 7.36 -7.97 22.29
N GLY A 266 8.18 -8.51 21.39
CA GLY A 266 8.14 -9.91 20.96
C GLY A 266 6.86 -10.33 20.21
N GLU A 267 5.94 -9.42 19.93
CA GLU A 267 4.73 -9.69 19.12
C GLU A 267 4.86 -9.14 17.69
N LEU A 268 5.85 -8.28 17.40
CA LEU A 268 6.02 -7.61 16.11
C LEU A 268 7.32 -7.98 15.41
N LEU A 269 7.20 -8.39 14.15
CA LEU A 269 8.30 -8.53 13.20
C LEU A 269 8.57 -7.20 12.50
N ASP A 270 9.83 -6.76 12.57
CA ASP A 270 10.33 -5.64 11.76
C ASP A 270 10.92 -6.15 10.44
N VAL A 271 10.04 -6.38 9.45
CA VAL A 271 10.42 -6.89 8.14
C VAL A 271 10.85 -5.74 7.21
N ASP A 272 12.05 -5.83 6.64
CA ASP A 272 12.51 -4.95 5.56
C ASP A 272 12.17 -5.56 4.20
N GLU A 273 10.94 -5.31 3.75
CA GLU A 273 10.37 -5.93 2.55
C GLU A 273 11.15 -5.62 1.28
N VAL A 274 11.68 -4.40 1.16
CA VAL A 274 12.42 -3.95 -0.03
C VAL A 274 13.76 -4.66 -0.09
N LYS A 275 14.50 -4.68 1.02
CA LYS A 275 15.79 -5.37 1.10
C LYS A 275 15.67 -6.88 0.91
N ILE A 276 14.58 -7.50 1.38
CA ILE A 276 14.34 -8.93 1.13
C ILE A 276 14.00 -9.14 -0.35
N LEU A 277 13.16 -8.30 -0.95
CA LEU A 277 12.79 -8.40 -2.37
C LEU A 277 13.99 -8.28 -3.31
N GLU A 278 14.96 -7.41 -3.00
CA GLU A 278 16.20 -7.24 -3.77
C GLU A 278 17.06 -8.51 -3.80
N ARG A 279 16.88 -9.43 -2.84
CA ARG A 279 17.63 -10.68 -2.73
C ARG A 279 16.98 -11.88 -3.44
N LEU A 280 15.75 -11.74 -3.97
CA LEU A 280 14.92 -12.85 -4.50
C LEU A 280 14.97 -13.01 -6.03
#